data_AF-A0A4Z2C659-F1
#
_entry.id   AF-A0A4Z2C659-F1
#
_cell.length_a   1.000
_cell.length_b   1.000
_cell.length_c   1.000
_cell.angle_alpha   90.00
_cell.angle_beta   90.00
_cell.angle_gamma   90.00
#
_symmetry.space_group_name_H-M   'P 1'
#
loop_
_entity.id
_entity.type
_entity.pdbx_description
1 polymer ?
#
loop_
_entity_poly.entity_id
_entity_poly.type
_entity_poly.pdbx_seq_one_letter_code
_entity_poly.pdbx_strand_id
1 'polypeptide(L)'
;MVHLESKFMSKLDEYTSGLMKLFHSKGGTMGLKLQAILLKAPTNPSISMTRDVVIRCLMVYLGESTDQLLKEYNDADEDTVTGPCHAEDENLQHQDRYIR
;
A
#
# COMPACT_ATOMS: atom_id res chain seq x y z
N MET A 1 -4.44 -8.52 -14.61
CA MET A 1 -3.96 -7.56 -13.58
C MET A 1 -3.20 -8.34 -12.54
N VAL A 2 -2.06 -7.82 -12.07
CA VAL A 2 -1.33 -8.43 -10.95
C VAL A 2 -1.85 -7.82 -9.65
N HIS A 3 -2.47 -8.62 -8.78
CA HIS A 3 -2.94 -8.17 -7.46
C HIS A 3 -1.77 -8.15 -6.46
N LEU A 4 -0.82 -7.24 -6.66
CA LEU A 4 0.43 -7.16 -5.87
C LEU A 4 0.12 -7.05 -4.38
N GLU A 5 -0.79 -6.17 -4.00
CA GLU A 5 -1.14 -5.96 -2.59
C GLU A 5 -1.68 -7.23 -1.94
N SER A 6 -2.68 -7.87 -2.54
CA SER A 6 -3.24 -9.12 -2.02
C SER A 6 -2.18 -10.23 -1.91
N LYS A 7 -1.33 -10.37 -2.93
CA LYS A 7 -0.23 -11.36 -2.92
C LYS A 7 0.81 -11.03 -1.85
N PHE A 8 1.17 -9.76 -1.68
CA PHE A 8 2.09 -9.29 -0.67
C PHE A 8 1.54 -9.58 0.73
N MET A 9 0.30 -9.18 1.01
CA MET A 9 -0.36 -9.41 2.30
C MET A 9 -0.48 -10.89 2.61
N SER A 10 -0.83 -11.71 1.62
CA SER A 10 -0.88 -13.17 1.79
C SER A 10 0.49 -13.76 2.13
N LYS A 11 1.56 -13.33 1.47
CA LYS A 11 2.92 -13.78 1.80
C LYS A 11 3.41 -13.24 3.13
N LEU A 12 3.05 -12.02 3.49
CA LEU A 12 3.38 -11.45 4.79
C LEU A 12 2.76 -12.28 5.92
N ASP A 13 1.48 -12.65 5.79
CA ASP A 13 0.79 -13.52 6.74
C ASP A 13 1.44 -14.91 6.82
N GLU A 14 1.73 -15.52 5.67
CA GLU A 14 2.39 -16.84 5.56
C GLU A 14 3.71 -16.86 6.34
N TYR A 15 4.53 -15.82 6.22
CA TYR A 15 5.85 -15.74 6.86
C TYR A 15 5.85 -15.10 8.25
N THR A 16 4.72 -14.56 8.73
CA THR A 16 4.65 -13.82 10.00
C THR A 16 5.21 -14.64 11.16
N SER A 17 4.85 -15.92 11.29
CA SER A 17 5.34 -16.76 12.39
C SER A 17 6.88 -16.92 12.39
N GLY A 18 7.50 -17.01 11.20
CA GLY A 18 8.95 -17.08 11.04
C GLY A 18 9.63 -15.74 11.33
N LEU A 19 9.03 -14.65 10.86
CA LEU A 19 9.50 -13.29 11.11
C LEU A 19 9.46 -12.95 12.60
N MET A 20 8.41 -13.32 13.31
CA MET A 20 8.31 -13.09 14.76
C MET A 20 9.42 -13.82 15.52
N LYS A 21 9.67 -15.10 15.19
CA LYS A 21 10.80 -15.86 15.75
C LYS A 21 12.14 -15.18 15.45
N LEU A 22 12.33 -14.72 14.21
CA LEU A 22 13.53 -14.00 13.80
C LEU A 22 13.73 -12.72 14.63
N PHE A 23 12.68 -11.92 14.82
CA PHE A 23 12.75 -10.67 15.59
C PHE A 23 13.09 -10.95 17.06
N HIS A 24 12.48 -11.96 17.68
CA HIS A 24 12.79 -12.35 19.06
C HIS A 24 14.19 -12.94 19.23
N SER A 25 14.79 -13.51 18.17
CA SER A 25 16.14 -14.09 18.23
C SER A 25 17.27 -13.05 18.17
N LYS A 26 16.97 -11.80 17.77
CA LYS A 26 18.00 -10.77 17.64
C LYS A 26 18.35 -10.17 18.99
N GLY A 27 19.65 -10.03 19.24
CA GLY A 27 20.21 -9.32 20.40
C GLY A 27 20.80 -7.96 20.03
N GLY A 28 21.49 -7.34 21.00
CA GLY A 28 22.18 -6.06 20.82
C GLY A 28 21.23 -4.89 20.51
N THR A 29 21.77 -3.84 19.89
CA THR A 29 21.01 -2.62 19.56
C THR A 29 19.82 -2.89 18.63
N MET A 30 19.98 -3.81 17.68
CA MET A 30 18.89 -4.22 16.79
C MET A 30 17.75 -4.90 17.56
N GLY A 31 18.08 -5.87 18.42
CA GLY A 31 17.11 -6.57 19.25
C GLY A 31 16.31 -5.62 20.15
N LEU A 32 16.97 -4.63 20.75
CA LEU A 32 16.32 -3.61 21.58
C LEU A 32 15.31 -2.76 20.77
N LYS A 33 15.67 -2.36 19.55
CA LYS A 33 14.76 -1.61 18.67
C LYS A 33 13.54 -2.44 18.26
N LEU A 34 13.75 -3.70 17.89
CA LEU A 34 12.66 -4.62 17.55
C LEU A 34 11.75 -4.88 18.74
N GLN A 35 12.31 -5.13 19.92
CA GLN A 35 11.53 -5.34 21.16
C GLN A 35 10.68 -4.11 21.51
N ALA A 36 11.21 -2.90 21.33
CA ALA A 36 10.45 -1.66 21.57
C ALA A 36 9.22 -1.51 20.67
N ILE A 37 9.23 -2.08 19.46
CA ILE A 37 8.05 -2.12 18.58
C ILE A 37 7.08 -3.20 19.06
N LEU A 38 7.59 -4.41 19.31
CA LEU A 38 6.76 -5.57 19.70
C LEU A 38 6.03 -5.34 21.04
N LEU A 39 6.65 -4.66 22.00
CA LEU A 39 6.03 -4.35 23.31
C LEU A 39 4.85 -3.36 23.21
N LYS A 40 4.74 -2.62 22.10
CA LYS A 40 3.60 -1.71 21.85
C LYS A 40 2.43 -2.42 21.17
N ALA A 41 2.60 -3.68 20.76
CA ALA A 41 1.51 -4.45 20.16
C ALA A 41 0.45 -4.78 21.23
N PRO A 42 -0.84 -4.73 20.89
CA PRO A 42 -1.90 -5.13 21.82
C PRO A 42 -1.85 -6.65 22.08
N THR A 43 -2.37 -7.08 23.22
CA THR A 43 -2.39 -8.51 23.61
C THR A 43 -3.13 -9.40 22.61
N ASN A 44 -4.17 -8.87 21.96
CA ASN A 44 -4.98 -9.56 20.96
C ASN A 44 -5.06 -8.72 19.67
N PRO A 45 -4.00 -8.71 18.84
CA PRO A 45 -3.98 -7.89 17.63
C PRO A 45 -4.91 -8.47 16.56
N SER A 46 -5.55 -7.59 15.79
CA SER A 46 -6.17 -8.00 14.53
C SER A 46 -5.09 -8.38 13.51
N ILE A 47 -5.49 -9.01 12.40
CA ILE A 47 -4.58 -9.32 11.29
C ILE A 47 -3.92 -8.04 10.77
N SER A 48 -4.69 -6.96 10.61
CA SER A 48 -4.16 -5.66 10.17
C SER A 48 -3.10 -5.11 11.12
N MET A 49 -3.35 -5.13 12.44
CA MET A 49 -2.38 -4.71 13.45
C MET A 49 -1.13 -5.58 13.46
N THR A 50 -1.28 -6.88 13.24
CA THR A 50 -0.15 -7.82 13.15
C THR A 50 0.74 -7.47 11.95
N ARG A 51 0.14 -7.28 10.77
CA ARG A 51 0.86 -6.89 9.55
C ARG A 51 1.63 -5.58 9.74
N ASP A 52 0.98 -4.58 10.32
CA ASP A 52 1.60 -3.29 10.61
C ASP A 52 2.83 -3.42 11.54
N VAL A 53 2.71 -4.21 12.62
CA VAL A 53 3.85 -4.48 13.51
C VAL A 53 4.99 -5.20 12.77
N VAL A 54 4.66 -6.21 11.95
CA VAL A 54 5.67 -6.96 11.17
C VAL A 54 6.38 -6.06 10.17
N ILE A 55 5.66 -5.19 9.47
CA ILE A 55 6.26 -4.23 8.51
C ILE A 55 7.21 -3.28 9.25
N ARG A 56 6.79 -2.69 10.37
CA ARG A 56 7.66 -1.81 11.17
C ARG A 56 8.93 -2.52 11.66
N CYS A 57 8.81 -3.78 12.06
CA CYS A 57 9.97 -4.60 12.43
C CYS A 57 10.88 -4.91 11.23
N LEU A 58 10.33 -5.22 10.05
CA LEU A 58 11.11 -5.47 8.83
C LEU A 58 11.94 -4.24 8.44
N MET A 59 11.37 -3.04 8.53
CA MET A 59 12.07 -1.80 8.20
C MET A 59 13.29 -1.60 9.09
N VAL A 60 13.12 -1.78 10.41
CA VAL A 60 14.23 -1.74 11.37
C VAL A 60 15.26 -2.84 11.08
N TYR A 61 14.81 -4.05 10.79
CA TYR A 61 15.67 -5.21 10.53
C TYR A 61 16.57 -5.01 9.30
N LEU A 62 16.03 -4.42 8.23
CA LEU A 62 16.72 -4.12 6.98
C LEU A 62 17.60 -2.86 7.06
N GLY A 63 17.54 -2.12 8.17
CA GLY A 63 18.28 -0.87 8.34
C GLY A 63 17.66 0.31 7.60
N GLU A 64 16.40 0.21 7.20
CA GLU A 64 15.67 1.27 6.51
C GLU A 64 15.10 2.28 7.51
N SER A 65 15.05 3.55 7.10
CA SER A 65 14.41 4.60 7.89
C SER A 65 12.89 4.54 7.73
N THR A 66 12.17 4.49 8.85
CA THR A 66 10.71 4.54 8.86
C THR A 66 10.14 5.81 8.27
N ASP A 67 10.87 6.91 8.42
CA ASP A 67 10.46 8.23 7.94
C ASP A 67 10.69 8.40 6.42
N GLN A 68 11.51 7.56 5.81
CA GLN A 68 11.81 7.62 4.38
C GLN A 68 11.00 6.62 3.54
N LEU A 69 10.54 5.52 4.14
CA LEU A 69 9.85 4.46 3.42
C LEU A 69 8.32 4.63 3.40
N LEU A 70 7.74 5.16 4.47
CA LEU A 70 6.30 5.43 4.56
C LEU A 70 6.04 6.86 4.10
N LYS A 71 5.82 7.05 2.80
CA LYS A 71 5.22 8.29 2.30
C LYS A 71 3.71 8.15 2.43
N GLU A 72 3.08 9.03 3.21
CA GLU A 72 1.62 9.16 3.22
C GLU A 72 1.16 9.49 1.79
N TYR A 73 0.50 8.53 1.14
CA TYR A 73 -0.13 8.75 -0.16
C TYR A 73 -1.47 9.42 0.12
N ASN A 74 -1.55 10.74 -0.08
CA ASN A 74 -2.84 11.41 -0.08
C ASN A 74 -3.51 11.09 -1.41
N ASP A 75 -4.75 10.58 -1.38
CA ASP A 75 -5.56 10.24 -2.58
C ASP A 75 -5.80 11.44 -3.52
N ALA A 76 -5.33 12.64 -3.16
CA ALA A 76 -5.38 13.85 -3.98
C ALA A 76 -4.43 13.82 -5.20
N ASP A 77 -3.53 12.84 -5.30
CA ASP A 77 -2.71 12.59 -6.49
C ASP A 77 -3.39 11.57 -7.43
N GLU A 78 -4.73 11.57 -7.50
CA GLU A 78 -5.45 10.98 -8.64
C GLU A 78 -5.14 11.87 -9.85
N ASP A 79 -4.14 11.42 -10.63
CA ASP A 79 -3.86 11.91 -11.97
C ASP A 79 -5.17 11.90 -12.75
N THR A 80 -5.80 13.07 -12.84
CA THR A 80 -6.91 13.29 -13.75
C THR A 80 -6.34 13.08 -15.14
N VAL A 81 -6.46 11.85 -15.65
CA VAL A 81 -6.50 11.58 -17.09
C VAL A 81 -7.72 12.35 -17.59
N THR A 82 -7.51 13.64 -17.83
CA THR A 82 -8.31 14.44 -18.71
C THR A 82 -7.91 13.94 -20.09
N GLY A 83 -8.52 12.83 -20.52
CA GLY A 83 -8.51 12.47 -21.93
C GLY A 83 -8.99 13.70 -22.71
N PRO A 84 -8.31 14.08 -23.82
CA PRO A 84 -8.67 15.28 -24.54
C PRO A 84 -10.12 15.17 -24.99
N CYS A 85 -10.95 16.09 -24.50
CA CYS A 85 -12.28 16.36 -25.00
C CYS A 85 -12.13 16.64 -26.50
N HIS A 86 -12.61 15.73 -27.35
CA HIS A 86 -12.76 16.02 -28.76
C HIS A 86 -13.85 17.09 -28.89
N ALA A 87 -13.42 18.33 -29.07
CA ALA A 87 -14.27 19.40 -29.56
C ALA A 87 -14.62 19.12 -31.02
N GLU A 88 -15.93 19.18 -31.25
CA GLU A 88 -16.70 19.51 -32.46
C GLU A 88 -15.91 19.78 -33.76
N ASP A 89 -16.35 19.15 -34.85
CA ASP A 89 -16.54 19.87 -36.11
C ASP A 89 -17.65 19.24 -36.96
N GLU A 90 -18.47 20.13 -37.51
CA GLU A 90 -19.75 19.88 -38.15
C GLU A 90 -19.68 19.25 -39.56
N ASN A 91 -20.86 18.81 -40.00
CA ASN A 91 -21.42 18.98 -41.35
C ASN A 91 -21.64 17.70 -42.16
N LEU A 92 -22.90 17.26 -42.21
CA LEU A 92 -23.52 16.99 -43.50
C LEU A 92 -25.02 17.29 -43.46
N GLN A 93 -25.37 18.42 -44.07
CA GLN A 93 -26.68 18.71 -44.64
C GLN A 93 -27.34 17.44 -45.19
N HIS A 94 -28.56 17.09 -44.76
CA HIS A 94 -29.55 16.47 -45.64
C HIS A 94 -30.98 16.75 -45.12
N GLN A 95 -31.67 17.56 -45.92
CA GLN A 95 -33.07 17.39 -46.28
C GLN A 95 -34.16 18.08 -45.42
N ASP A 96 -34.20 19.41 -45.53
CA ASP A 96 -35.44 20.21 -45.59
C ASP A 96 -36.37 19.72 -46.73
N ARG A 97 -37.04 18.57 -46.59
CA ARG A 97 -38.09 18.16 -47.55
C ARG A 97 -39.07 17.07 -47.09
N TYR A 98 -39.72 17.21 -45.93
CA TYR A 98 -41.02 16.53 -45.73
C TYR A 98 -41.90 17.18 -44.63
N ILE A 99 -42.13 18.49 -44.68
CA ILE A 99 -43.35 19.08 -44.10
C ILE A 99 -43.80 20.23 -45.01
N ARG A 100 -44.53 19.90 -46.08
CA ARG A 100 -45.66 20.69 -46.59
C ARG A 100 -46.55 19.83 -47.48
#